data_AF-A0AAN7DRS6-F1
#
_entry.id   AF-A0AAN7DRS6-F1
#
_cell.length_a   1.000
_cell.length_b   1.000
_cell.length_c   1.000
_cell.angle_alpha   90.00
_cell.angle_beta   90.00
_cell.angle_gamma   90.00
#
_symmetry.space_group_name_H-M   'P 1'
#
loop_
_entity.id
_entity.type
_entity.pdbx_description
1 polymer ?
#
loop_
_entity_poly.entity_id
_entity_poly.type
_entity_poly.pdbx_seq_one_letter_code
_entity_poly.pdbx_strand_id
1 'polypeptide(L)'
;MATAEQIEPVAVEIKSDTISSVKSFLSGGFGGMASVLVGQPFDLVKVRLQTSEGVYKSTADCFKQIVKKDGIFGLYRGMATPLASITPIFAVSFWSYDLGKKIVYGLRTDKSNTNKQLSLAEITFAGAFSAVPTTLFMAPSERVKVLMQIQGQGGEQKYKGPLDVVRQLYKEGGVRSIWRGTGATLLRDSPGSAAYFVAYELIKKGLTPEGTRPEDLSFGAVLFAGGMAGVAMWTIAIPPDVLKSRLQSAPAGTYSGLGDCLKKTLKADGPAALFKGLGPAMLRAFPANAATFLGVEYSMRAMNMAF
;
A
#
# COMPACT_ATOMS: atom_id res chain seq x y z
N MET A 1 16.34 56.86 34.44
CA MET A 1 15.76 55.60 34.95
C MET A 1 14.40 55.43 34.28
N ALA A 2 14.05 54.19 33.93
CA ALA A 2 12.90 53.73 33.13
C ALA A 2 13.19 53.59 31.61
N THR A 3 13.91 52.51 31.29
CA THR A 3 14.01 51.91 29.95
C THR A 3 12.71 51.16 29.62
N ALA A 4 12.21 51.40 28.40
CA ALA A 4 11.09 50.70 27.80
C ALA A 4 11.41 49.20 27.60
N GLU A 5 10.48 48.35 28.03
CA GLU A 5 10.43 46.91 27.73
C GLU A 5 10.20 46.71 26.22
N GLN A 6 11.16 46.06 25.56
CA GLN A 6 11.02 45.58 24.18
C GLN A 6 10.23 44.27 24.15
N ILE A 7 9.22 44.24 23.29
CA ILE A 7 8.43 43.06 22.93
C ILE A 7 9.08 42.37 21.70
N GLU A 8 9.15 41.02 21.79
CA GLU A 8 9.28 39.98 20.74
C GLU A 8 10.68 39.61 20.15
N PRO A 9 10.90 38.33 19.69
CA PRO A 9 9.90 37.39 19.14
C PRO A 9 9.94 35.90 19.58
N VAL A 10 8.75 35.30 19.67
CA VAL A 10 8.48 33.83 19.79
C VAL A 10 8.41 33.14 18.40
N ALA A 11 8.97 33.74 17.34
CA ALA A 11 8.72 33.33 15.96
C ALA A 11 9.72 32.33 15.34
N VAL A 12 10.76 31.88 16.08
CA VAL A 12 11.92 31.18 15.47
C VAL A 12 11.84 29.65 15.55
N GLU A 13 11.12 29.07 16.51
CA GLU A 13 11.11 27.60 16.72
C GLU A 13 10.10 26.85 15.82
N ILE A 14 8.97 27.48 15.49
CA ILE A 14 7.88 26.87 14.69
C ILE A 14 8.29 26.65 13.21
N LYS A 15 9.18 27.49 12.66
CA LYS A 15 9.64 27.36 11.27
C LYS A 15 10.52 26.13 11.06
N SER A 16 11.38 25.79 12.00
CA SER A 16 12.29 24.64 11.91
C SER A 16 11.53 23.31 11.87
N ASP A 17 10.55 23.15 12.76
CA ASP A 17 9.71 21.94 12.82
C ASP A 17 8.81 21.79 11.60
N THR A 18 8.28 22.92 11.10
CA THR A 18 7.47 22.92 9.88
C THR A 18 8.31 22.54 8.66
N ILE A 19 9.52 23.08 8.52
CA ILE A 19 10.44 22.74 7.43
C ILE A 19 10.83 21.26 7.50
N SER A 20 11.16 20.74 8.69
CA SER A 20 11.47 19.32 8.89
C SER A 20 10.30 18.40 8.52
N SER A 21 9.08 18.79 8.89
CA SER A 21 7.84 18.06 8.56
C SER A 21 7.58 18.06 7.05
N VAL A 22 7.76 19.21 6.39
CA VAL A 22 7.61 19.33 4.92
C VAL A 22 8.67 18.50 4.20
N LYS A 23 9.94 18.54 4.62
CA LYS A 23 11.01 17.71 4.05
C LYS A 23 10.67 16.22 4.20
N SER A 24 10.18 15.80 5.37
CA SER A 24 9.78 14.41 5.63
C SER A 24 8.56 13.97 4.78
N PHE A 25 7.58 14.86 4.61
CA PHE A 25 6.41 14.60 3.78
C PHE A 25 6.79 14.44 2.30
N LEU A 26 7.60 15.37 1.77
CA LEU A 26 8.06 15.32 0.38
C LEU A 26 8.94 14.10 0.14
N SER A 27 9.87 13.78 1.05
CA SER A 27 10.74 12.62 0.90
C SER A 27 9.96 11.31 0.97
N GLY A 28 8.97 11.21 1.86
CA GLY A 28 7.99 10.13 1.87
C GLY A 28 7.24 10.00 0.54
N GLY A 29 6.83 11.12 -0.06
CA GLY A 29 6.20 11.15 -1.39
C GLY A 29 7.12 10.60 -2.49
N PHE A 30 8.38 11.03 -2.54
CA PHE A 30 9.37 10.52 -3.49
C PHE A 30 9.66 9.02 -3.29
N GLY A 31 9.79 8.58 -2.04
CA GLY A 31 9.88 7.16 -1.71
C GLY A 31 8.68 6.36 -2.22
N GLY A 32 7.48 6.85 -1.99
CA GLY A 32 6.25 6.25 -2.50
C GLY A 32 6.25 6.13 -4.03
N MET A 33 6.59 7.21 -4.75
CA MET A 33 6.66 7.20 -6.21
C MET A 33 7.70 6.21 -6.73
N ALA A 34 8.89 6.16 -6.13
CA ALA A 34 9.92 5.19 -6.49
C ALA A 34 9.45 3.74 -6.28
N SER A 35 8.76 3.47 -5.18
CA SER A 35 8.14 2.17 -4.90
C SER A 35 7.10 1.76 -5.96
N VAL A 36 6.27 2.71 -6.39
CA VAL A 36 5.27 2.47 -7.44
C VAL A 36 5.96 2.18 -8.78
N LEU A 37 6.97 2.98 -9.15
CA LEU A 37 7.71 2.80 -10.41
C LEU A 37 8.39 1.42 -10.49
N VAL A 38 9.06 0.99 -9.42
CA VAL A 38 9.75 -0.31 -9.39
C VAL A 38 8.76 -1.46 -9.21
N GLY A 39 7.70 -1.26 -8.45
CA GLY A 39 6.73 -2.29 -8.12
C GLY A 39 5.65 -2.54 -9.20
N GLN A 40 5.36 -1.56 -10.04
CA GLN A 40 4.25 -1.62 -11.00
C GLN A 40 4.32 -2.82 -11.95
N PRO A 41 5.48 -3.21 -12.53
CA PRO A 41 5.57 -4.38 -13.38
C PRO A 41 5.10 -5.67 -12.68
N PHE A 42 5.47 -5.83 -11.41
CA PHE A 42 5.05 -6.97 -10.60
C PHE A 42 3.55 -6.93 -10.28
N ASP A 43 3.01 -5.75 -9.97
CA ASP A 43 1.58 -5.58 -9.73
C ASP A 43 0.75 -5.92 -10.95
N LEU A 44 1.19 -5.47 -12.13
CA LEU A 44 0.48 -5.75 -13.37
C LEU A 44 0.44 -7.25 -13.64
N VAL A 45 1.59 -7.92 -13.55
CA VAL A 45 1.65 -9.38 -13.76
C VAL A 45 0.80 -10.10 -12.72
N LYS A 46 0.86 -9.70 -11.45
CA LYS A 46 0.01 -10.23 -10.38
C LYS A 46 -1.46 -10.12 -10.73
N VAL A 47 -1.97 -8.91 -10.97
CA VAL A 47 -3.39 -8.67 -11.24
C VAL A 47 -3.84 -9.45 -12.47
N ARG A 48 -3.03 -9.47 -13.54
CA ARG A 48 -3.36 -10.23 -14.75
C ARG A 48 -3.46 -11.74 -14.51
N LEU A 49 -2.59 -12.31 -13.68
CA LEU A 49 -2.66 -13.72 -13.28
C LEU A 49 -3.89 -14.02 -12.41
N GLN A 50 -4.35 -13.06 -11.61
CA GLN A 50 -5.51 -13.23 -10.73
C GLN A 50 -6.85 -13.12 -11.46
N THR A 51 -6.90 -12.31 -12.53
CA THR A 51 -8.14 -11.98 -13.24
C THR A 51 -8.34 -12.76 -14.53
N SER A 52 -7.30 -13.41 -15.07
CA SER A 52 -7.39 -14.20 -16.30
C SER A 52 -6.97 -15.64 -16.09
N GLU A 53 -8.00 -16.49 -16.00
CA GLU A 53 -7.86 -17.93 -15.95
C GLU A 53 -7.54 -18.50 -17.33
N GLY A 54 -6.61 -19.47 -17.38
CA GLY A 54 -6.22 -20.17 -18.61
C GLY A 54 -5.38 -19.40 -19.63
N VAL A 55 -5.25 -18.07 -19.51
CA VAL A 55 -4.51 -17.24 -20.48
C VAL A 55 -2.98 -17.31 -20.27
N TYR A 56 -2.54 -17.40 -19.02
CA TYR A 56 -1.12 -17.37 -18.66
C TYR A 56 -0.74 -18.65 -17.91
N LYS A 57 0.36 -19.28 -18.33
CA LYS A 57 0.87 -20.51 -17.71
C LYS A 57 1.69 -20.22 -16.44
N SER A 58 2.36 -19.07 -16.41
CA SER A 58 3.25 -18.69 -15.30
C SER A 58 3.46 -17.18 -15.24
N THR A 59 4.11 -16.72 -14.18
CA THR A 59 4.57 -15.33 -14.03
C THR A 59 5.48 -14.89 -15.16
N ALA A 60 6.45 -15.73 -15.55
CA ALA A 60 7.36 -15.44 -16.64
C ALA A 60 6.65 -15.40 -18.00
N ASP A 61 5.68 -16.30 -18.21
CA ASP A 61 4.85 -16.30 -19.42
C ASP A 61 4.00 -15.03 -19.53
N CYS A 62 3.32 -14.63 -18.44
CA CYS A 62 2.55 -13.39 -18.39
C CYS A 62 3.43 -12.16 -18.69
N PHE A 63 4.60 -12.06 -18.05
CA PHE A 63 5.56 -10.99 -18.32
C PHE A 63 5.99 -10.94 -19.79
N LYS A 64 6.40 -12.09 -20.35
CA LYS A 64 6.84 -12.20 -21.76
C LYS A 64 5.72 -11.80 -22.73
N GLN A 65 4.49 -12.25 -22.47
CA GLN A 65 3.34 -11.91 -23.31
C GLN A 65 3.04 -10.40 -23.28
N ILE A 66 3.12 -9.76 -22.10
CA ILE A 66 2.96 -8.29 -21.98
C ILE A 66 4.03 -7.58 -22.81
N VAL A 67 5.30 -7.90 -22.61
CA VAL A 67 6.40 -7.23 -23.31
C VAL A 67 6.32 -7.45 -24.82
N LYS A 68 5.95 -8.66 -25.26
CA LYS A 68 5.79 -8.97 -26.68
C LYS A 68 4.61 -8.23 -27.34
N LYS A 69 3.51 -8.02 -26.61
CA LYS A 69 2.27 -7.43 -27.16
C LYS A 69 2.20 -5.91 -26.99
N ASP A 70 2.53 -5.42 -25.80
CA ASP A 70 2.35 -4.03 -25.37
C ASP A 70 3.70 -3.28 -25.23
N GLY A 71 4.84 -3.96 -25.43
CA GLY A 71 6.17 -3.40 -25.20
C GLY A 71 6.52 -3.26 -23.70
N ILE A 72 7.71 -2.74 -23.40
CA ILE A 72 8.18 -2.56 -22.02
C ILE A 72 7.33 -1.55 -21.24
N PHE A 73 6.86 -0.49 -21.92
CA PHE A 73 5.95 0.50 -21.32
C PHE A 73 4.56 -0.06 -21.02
N GLY A 74 4.18 -1.18 -21.66
CA GLY A 74 2.98 -1.93 -21.32
C GLY A 74 2.94 -2.39 -19.87
N LEU A 75 4.11 -2.64 -19.25
CA LEU A 75 4.23 -3.02 -17.83
C LEU A 75 3.75 -1.93 -16.86
N TYR A 76 3.67 -0.69 -17.32
CA TYR A 76 3.28 0.48 -16.52
C TYR A 76 1.80 0.85 -16.68
N ARG A 77 1.02 0.02 -17.37
CA ARG A 77 -0.43 0.23 -17.54
C ARG A 77 -1.13 0.31 -16.18
N GLY A 78 -1.94 1.35 -15.99
CA GLY A 78 -2.66 1.60 -14.73
C GLY A 78 -1.83 2.22 -13.61
N MET A 79 -0.60 2.66 -13.87
CA MET A 79 0.25 3.31 -12.85
C MET A 79 -0.19 4.73 -12.47
N ALA A 80 -0.91 5.43 -13.35
CA ALA A 80 -1.31 6.81 -13.10
C ALA A 80 -2.16 6.96 -11.83
N THR A 81 -3.04 6.00 -11.55
CA THR A 81 -3.88 6.04 -10.35
C THR A 81 -3.10 5.92 -9.04
N PRO A 82 -2.23 4.90 -8.82
CA PRO A 82 -1.46 4.84 -7.58
C PRO A 82 -0.50 6.02 -7.44
N LEU A 83 0.08 6.57 -8.51
CA LEU A 83 0.93 7.78 -8.40
C LEU A 83 0.14 9.00 -7.93
N ALA A 84 -1.08 9.21 -8.45
CA ALA A 84 -1.91 10.34 -8.04
C ALA A 84 -2.49 10.18 -6.63
N SER A 85 -2.73 8.95 -6.18
CA SER A 85 -3.37 8.69 -4.89
C SER A 85 -2.39 8.41 -3.74
N ILE A 86 -1.10 8.20 -4.01
CA ILE A 86 -0.13 7.82 -2.97
C ILE A 86 -0.06 8.82 -1.82
N THR A 87 0.05 10.10 -2.14
CA THR A 87 0.19 11.17 -1.15
C THR A 87 -1.09 11.33 -0.33
N PRO A 88 -2.30 11.46 -0.92
CA PRO A 88 -3.54 11.45 -0.15
C PRO A 88 -3.74 10.20 0.71
N ILE A 89 -3.44 9.00 0.18
CA ILE A 89 -3.60 7.73 0.90
C ILE A 89 -2.68 7.71 2.13
N PHE A 90 -1.40 8.05 1.97
CA PHE A 90 -0.48 8.08 3.10
C PHE A 90 -0.81 9.18 4.11
N ALA A 91 -1.22 10.37 3.66
CA ALA A 91 -1.63 11.44 4.55
C ALA A 91 -2.80 11.01 5.45
N VAL A 92 -3.83 10.38 4.86
CA VAL A 92 -4.98 9.85 5.61
C VAL A 92 -4.54 8.68 6.50
N SER A 93 -3.64 7.81 6.03
CA SER A 93 -3.14 6.67 6.81
C SER A 93 -2.38 7.10 8.06
N PHE A 94 -1.44 8.05 7.95
CA PHE A 94 -0.70 8.57 9.11
C PHE A 94 -1.62 9.30 10.08
N TRP A 95 -2.51 10.16 9.58
CA TRP A 95 -3.51 10.82 10.42
C TRP A 95 -4.40 9.81 11.16
N SER A 96 -4.85 8.75 10.46
CA SER A 96 -5.70 7.71 11.04
C SER A 96 -4.93 6.84 12.04
N TYR A 97 -3.65 6.59 11.79
CA TYR A 97 -2.77 5.88 12.71
C TYR A 97 -2.55 6.68 14.00
N ASP A 98 -2.29 7.99 13.90
CA ASP A 98 -2.18 8.88 15.05
C ASP A 98 -3.48 8.97 15.84
N LEU A 99 -4.62 9.02 15.15
CA LEU A 99 -5.93 8.93 15.78
C LEU A 99 -6.12 7.59 16.50
N GLY A 100 -5.73 6.48 15.88
CA GLY A 100 -5.76 5.14 16.47
C GLY A 100 -4.92 5.06 17.76
N LYS A 101 -3.70 5.61 17.75
CA LYS A 101 -2.87 5.73 18.95
C LYS A 101 -3.56 6.56 20.04
N LYS A 102 -4.16 7.71 19.70
CA LYS A 102 -4.89 8.56 20.67
C LYS A 102 -6.07 7.81 21.31
N ILE A 103 -6.80 7.01 20.52
CA ILE A 103 -7.87 6.15 21.03
C ILE A 103 -7.31 5.13 22.04
N VAL A 104 -6.21 4.45 21.69
CA VAL A 104 -5.54 3.52 22.61
C VAL A 104 -5.12 4.21 23.91
N TYR A 105 -4.45 5.37 23.83
CA TYR A 105 -4.04 6.12 25.01
C TYR A 105 -5.25 6.55 25.88
N GLY A 106 -6.38 6.90 25.27
CA GLY A 106 -7.60 7.24 25.98
C GLY A 106 -8.28 6.04 26.67
N LEU A 107 -8.09 4.83 26.14
CA LEU A 107 -8.63 3.58 26.69
C LEU A 107 -7.72 2.93 27.74
N ARG A 108 -6.45 3.38 27.86
CA ARG A 108 -5.54 2.90 28.90
C ARG A 108 -6.04 3.33 30.28
N THR A 109 -6.38 2.36 31.12
CA THR A 109 -6.82 2.59 32.50
C THR A 109 -5.68 3.11 33.39
N ASP A 110 -4.43 2.79 33.07
CA ASP A 110 -3.25 3.18 33.83
C ASP A 110 -2.57 4.42 33.22
N LYS A 111 -2.94 5.60 33.74
CA LYS A 111 -2.42 6.91 33.31
C LYS A 111 -1.00 7.21 33.81
N SER A 112 -0.38 6.32 34.59
CA SER A 112 0.99 6.51 35.11
C SER A 112 2.09 6.09 34.12
N ASN A 113 1.74 5.31 33.08
CA ASN A 113 2.67 4.74 32.09
C ASN A 113 2.58 5.41 30.69
N THR A 114 2.09 6.65 30.61
CA THR A 114 1.93 7.40 29.34
C THR A 114 3.23 7.63 28.57
N ASN A 115 4.39 7.47 29.23
CA ASN A 115 5.73 7.59 28.63
C ASN A 115 6.33 6.27 28.12
N LYS A 116 5.63 5.12 28.21
CA LYS A 116 6.13 3.85 27.66
C LYS A 116 5.63 3.60 26.25
N GLN A 117 6.55 3.12 25.41
CA GLN A 117 6.32 2.64 24.04
C GLN A 117 5.04 1.79 23.95
N LEU A 118 4.29 1.94 22.86
CA LEU A 118 3.08 1.14 22.62
C LEU A 118 3.45 -0.34 22.57
N SER A 119 2.62 -1.20 23.18
CA SER A 119 2.78 -2.64 23.03
C SER A 119 2.48 -3.07 21.59
N LEU A 120 2.99 -4.24 21.20
CA LEU A 120 2.71 -4.87 19.91
C LEU A 120 1.21 -4.91 19.57
N ALA A 121 0.36 -5.25 20.56
CA ALA A 121 -1.09 -5.34 20.37
C ALA A 121 -1.72 -3.97 20.07
N GLU A 122 -1.23 -2.92 20.72
CA GLU A 122 -1.70 -1.55 20.54
C GLU A 122 -1.23 -0.94 19.22
N ILE A 123 0.02 -1.20 18.82
CA ILE A 123 0.54 -0.84 17.50
C ILE A 123 -0.28 -1.54 16.41
N THR A 124 -0.54 -2.84 16.59
CA THR A 124 -1.35 -3.65 15.67
C THR A 124 -2.77 -3.09 15.56
N PHE A 125 -3.40 -2.72 16.69
CA PHE A 125 -4.72 -2.10 16.68
C PHE A 125 -4.72 -0.75 15.96
N ALA A 126 -3.77 0.14 16.27
CA ALA A 126 -3.66 1.44 15.62
C ALA A 126 -3.42 1.29 14.10
N GLY A 127 -2.60 0.32 13.71
CA GLY A 127 -2.38 -0.05 12.31
C GLY A 127 -3.66 -0.54 11.63
N ALA A 128 -4.38 -1.49 12.24
CA ALA A 128 -5.63 -2.02 11.70
C ALA A 128 -6.74 -0.95 11.63
N PHE A 129 -6.83 -0.07 12.63
CA PHE A 129 -7.76 1.05 12.64
C PHE A 129 -7.44 2.04 11.51
N SER A 130 -6.15 2.32 11.27
CA SER A 130 -5.74 3.24 10.20
C SER A 130 -6.22 2.81 8.81
N ALA A 131 -6.44 1.51 8.59
CA ALA A 131 -6.94 0.99 7.32
C ALA A 131 -8.38 1.46 7.01
N VAL A 132 -9.22 1.71 8.02
CA VAL A 132 -10.65 2.03 7.81
C VAL A 132 -10.84 3.38 7.11
N PRO A 133 -10.32 4.52 7.62
CA PRO A 133 -10.48 5.79 6.91
C PRO A 133 -9.66 5.83 5.61
N THR A 134 -8.49 5.20 5.60
CA THR A 134 -7.63 5.09 4.40
C THR A 134 -8.36 4.39 3.25
N THR A 135 -9.18 3.40 3.55
CA THR A 135 -9.94 2.63 2.56
C THR A 135 -10.93 3.50 1.77
N LEU A 136 -11.44 4.60 2.34
CA LEU A 136 -12.35 5.51 1.63
C LEU A 136 -11.72 6.09 0.36
N PHE A 137 -10.41 6.38 0.41
CA PHE A 137 -9.64 6.91 -0.70
C PHE A 137 -8.94 5.82 -1.52
N MET A 138 -8.48 4.78 -0.83
CA MET A 138 -7.76 3.68 -1.46
C MET A 138 -8.68 2.81 -2.33
N ALA A 139 -9.85 2.40 -1.85
CA ALA A 139 -10.75 1.51 -2.58
C ALA A 139 -11.13 2.01 -4.00
N PRO A 140 -11.58 3.27 -4.21
CA PRO A 140 -11.88 3.77 -5.55
C PRO A 140 -10.63 3.80 -6.44
N SER A 141 -9.50 4.26 -5.90
CA SER A 141 -8.22 4.30 -6.64
C SER A 141 -7.77 2.91 -7.08
N GLU A 142 -7.82 1.93 -6.16
CA GLU A 142 -7.45 0.55 -6.43
C GLU A 142 -8.35 -0.08 -7.50
N ARG A 143 -9.66 0.17 -7.44
CA ARG A 143 -10.55 -0.38 -8.45
C ARG A 143 -10.23 0.15 -9.85
N VAL A 144 -10.01 1.45 -9.96
CA VAL A 144 -9.62 2.05 -11.25
C VAL A 144 -8.28 1.48 -11.72
N LYS A 145 -7.31 1.31 -10.82
CA LYS A 145 -6.02 0.65 -11.13
C LYS A 145 -6.24 -0.75 -11.71
N VAL A 146 -7.03 -1.61 -11.03
CA VAL A 146 -7.27 -2.99 -11.46
C VAL A 146 -7.93 -3.02 -12.85
N LEU A 147 -8.97 -2.21 -13.08
CA LEU A 147 -9.65 -2.15 -14.38
C LEU A 147 -8.73 -1.67 -15.51
N MET A 148 -7.83 -0.73 -15.22
CA MET A 148 -6.81 -0.33 -16.20
C MET A 148 -5.78 -1.43 -16.45
N GLN A 149 -5.40 -2.21 -15.44
CA GLN A 149 -4.37 -3.26 -15.53
C GLN A 149 -4.82 -4.52 -16.30
N ILE A 150 -6.11 -4.89 -16.19
CA ILE A 150 -6.68 -6.01 -16.95
C ILE A 150 -6.89 -5.67 -18.42
N GLN A 151 -6.89 -4.38 -18.78
CA GLN A 151 -7.07 -3.98 -20.16
C GLN A 151 -5.87 -4.45 -21.01
N GLY A 152 -6.16 -4.98 -22.20
CA GLY A 152 -5.16 -5.57 -23.10
C GLY A 152 -4.91 -7.07 -22.93
N GLN A 153 -5.63 -7.74 -22.02
CA GLN A 153 -5.65 -9.21 -21.91
C GLN A 153 -6.45 -9.92 -23.03
N GLY A 154 -6.96 -9.16 -24.01
CA GLY A 154 -7.84 -9.62 -25.08
C GLY A 154 -9.08 -8.72 -25.17
N GLY A 155 -9.65 -8.58 -26.37
CA GLY A 155 -10.80 -7.69 -26.62
C GLY A 155 -10.42 -6.22 -26.86
N GLU A 156 -11.45 -5.42 -27.15
CA GLU A 156 -11.32 -3.99 -27.45
C GLU A 156 -10.97 -3.16 -26.20
N GLN A 157 -10.35 -2.00 -26.43
CA GLN A 157 -10.03 -1.05 -25.37
C GLN A 157 -11.32 -0.42 -24.81
N LYS A 158 -11.78 -0.90 -23.65
CA LYS A 158 -13.00 -0.40 -22.96
C LYS A 158 -12.81 0.99 -22.34
N TYR A 159 -11.60 1.32 -21.89
CA TYR A 159 -11.33 2.54 -21.12
C TYR A 159 -10.19 3.36 -21.72
N LYS A 160 -10.43 4.65 -21.95
CA LYS A 160 -9.42 5.59 -22.45
C LYS A 160 -8.42 6.02 -21.37
N GLY A 161 -8.81 5.95 -20.10
CA GLY A 161 -7.98 6.31 -18.97
C GLY A 161 -8.72 6.26 -17.62
N PRO A 162 -8.04 6.62 -16.52
CA PRO A 162 -8.61 6.54 -15.17
C PRO A 162 -9.92 7.30 -14.98
N LEU A 163 -10.03 8.52 -15.51
CA LEU A 163 -11.25 9.34 -15.39
C LEU A 163 -12.43 8.75 -16.19
N ASP A 164 -12.13 8.12 -17.32
CA ASP A 164 -13.14 7.43 -18.13
C ASP A 164 -13.66 6.17 -17.41
N VAL A 165 -12.78 5.44 -16.70
CA VAL A 165 -13.20 4.34 -15.82
C VAL A 165 -14.19 4.84 -14.77
N VAL A 166 -13.88 5.93 -14.05
CA VAL A 166 -14.77 6.48 -13.02
C VAL A 166 -16.12 6.88 -13.62
N ARG A 167 -16.11 7.57 -14.77
CA ARG A 167 -17.32 7.99 -15.48
C ARG A 167 -18.18 6.81 -15.90
N GLN A 168 -17.58 5.76 -16.46
CA GLN A 168 -18.30 4.57 -16.90
C GLN A 168 -18.85 3.78 -15.71
N LEU A 169 -18.05 3.58 -14.65
CA LEU A 169 -18.52 2.92 -13.42
C LEU A 169 -19.71 3.63 -12.79
N TYR A 170 -19.67 4.97 -12.75
CA TYR A 170 -20.78 5.77 -12.25
C TYR A 170 -22.04 5.60 -13.10
N LYS A 171 -21.91 5.51 -14.42
CA LYS A 171 -23.04 5.20 -15.32
C LYS A 171 -23.58 3.78 -15.16
N GLU A 172 -22.71 2.79 -14.91
CA GLU A 172 -23.10 1.38 -14.78
C GLU A 172 -23.86 1.09 -13.47
N GLY A 173 -23.54 1.76 -12.37
CA GLY A 173 -24.17 1.46 -11.07
C GLY A 173 -23.91 2.49 -9.98
N GLY A 174 -23.67 3.74 -10.36
CA GLY A 174 -23.46 4.86 -9.45
C GLY A 174 -22.26 4.70 -8.52
N VAL A 175 -22.35 5.37 -7.38
CA VAL A 175 -21.31 5.37 -6.33
C VAL A 175 -21.01 3.95 -5.86
N ARG A 176 -22.02 3.09 -5.64
CA ARG A 176 -21.77 1.70 -5.22
C ARG A 176 -20.88 0.91 -6.20
N SER A 177 -20.98 1.21 -7.49
CA SER A 177 -20.12 0.64 -8.53
C SER A 177 -18.73 1.26 -8.60
N ILE A 178 -18.36 2.21 -7.75
CA ILE A 178 -16.96 2.64 -7.62
C ILE A 178 -16.30 1.91 -6.43
N TRP A 179 -17.04 1.68 -5.34
CA TRP A 179 -16.54 1.04 -4.10
C TRP A 179 -16.73 -0.48 -4.02
N ARG A 180 -17.20 -1.18 -5.07
CA ARG A 180 -17.23 -2.67 -5.06
C ARG A 180 -15.82 -3.22 -4.80
N GLY A 181 -15.75 -4.24 -3.96
CA GLY A 181 -14.49 -4.85 -3.54
C GLY A 181 -13.89 -4.25 -2.26
N THR A 182 -14.46 -3.17 -1.72
CA THR A 182 -13.98 -2.53 -0.47
C THR A 182 -13.84 -3.53 0.70
N GLY A 183 -14.83 -4.42 0.89
CA GLY A 183 -14.74 -5.43 1.94
C GLY A 183 -13.60 -6.44 1.74
N ALA A 184 -13.28 -6.77 0.48
CA ALA A 184 -12.14 -7.62 0.16
C ALA A 184 -10.80 -6.89 0.36
N THR A 185 -10.74 -5.59 0.05
CA THR A 185 -9.60 -4.72 0.37
C THR A 185 -9.36 -4.67 1.88
N LEU A 186 -10.39 -4.45 2.71
CA LEU A 186 -10.25 -4.47 4.17
C LEU A 186 -9.81 -5.84 4.70
N LEU A 187 -10.37 -6.93 4.17
CA LEU A 187 -9.99 -8.29 4.54
C LEU A 187 -8.54 -8.62 4.19
N ARG A 188 -8.00 -7.99 3.14
CA ARG A 188 -6.59 -8.10 2.77
C ARG A 188 -5.70 -7.24 3.67
N ASP A 189 -6.08 -5.99 3.88
CA ASP A 189 -5.19 -4.97 4.45
C ASP A 189 -5.07 -5.10 5.96
N SER A 190 -6.15 -5.39 6.69
CA SER A 190 -6.08 -5.49 8.15
C SER A 190 -5.22 -6.67 8.63
N PRO A 191 -5.44 -7.92 8.17
CA PRO A 191 -4.58 -9.04 8.56
C PRO A 191 -3.17 -8.94 7.96
N GLY A 192 -3.06 -8.44 6.72
CA GLY A 192 -1.77 -8.22 6.06
C GLY A 192 -0.89 -7.24 6.84
N SER A 193 -1.45 -6.11 7.28
CA SER A 193 -0.72 -5.12 8.07
C SER A 193 -0.28 -5.67 9.42
N ALA A 194 -1.14 -6.43 10.10
CA ALA A 194 -0.77 -7.09 11.36
C ALA A 194 0.41 -8.05 11.17
N ALA A 195 0.36 -8.89 10.13
CA ALA A 195 1.44 -9.81 9.80
C ALA A 195 2.74 -9.07 9.45
N TYR A 196 2.65 -7.96 8.70
CA TYR A 196 3.79 -7.11 8.38
C TYR A 196 4.48 -6.58 9.65
N PHE A 197 3.74 -5.90 10.53
CA PHE A 197 4.33 -5.28 11.72
C PHE A 197 4.91 -6.32 12.68
N VAL A 198 4.18 -7.41 12.95
CA VAL A 198 4.69 -8.50 13.80
C VAL A 198 5.97 -9.09 13.23
N ALA A 199 6.00 -9.43 11.94
CA ALA A 199 7.20 -9.97 11.31
C ALA A 199 8.36 -8.96 11.33
N TYR A 200 8.09 -7.69 11.01
CA TYR A 200 9.10 -6.64 10.99
C TYR A 200 9.74 -6.46 12.37
N GLU A 201 8.94 -6.40 13.44
CA GLU A 201 9.44 -6.23 14.80
C GLU A 201 10.22 -7.46 15.28
N LEU A 202 9.72 -8.68 15.04
CA LEU A 202 10.42 -9.91 15.42
C LEU A 202 11.77 -10.05 14.71
N ILE A 203 11.81 -9.75 13.41
CA ILE A 203 13.04 -9.84 12.62
C ILE A 203 14.01 -8.74 13.04
N LYS A 204 13.55 -7.49 13.22
CA LYS A 204 14.41 -6.42 13.75
C LYS A 204 14.99 -6.80 15.12
N LYS A 205 14.17 -7.32 16.03
CA LYS A 205 14.61 -7.75 17.35
C LYS A 205 15.66 -8.86 17.26
N GLY A 206 15.46 -9.84 16.38
CA GLY A 206 16.43 -10.93 16.15
C GLY A 206 17.72 -10.47 15.48
N LEU A 207 17.69 -9.39 14.68
CA LEU A 207 18.87 -8.82 14.03
C LEU A 207 19.60 -7.79 14.89
N THR A 208 19.01 -7.31 16.00
CA THR A 208 19.61 -6.31 16.87
C THR A 208 20.59 -7.00 17.84
N PRO A 209 21.90 -6.74 17.75
CA PRO A 209 22.87 -7.31 18.69
C PRO A 209 22.61 -6.86 20.13
N GLU A 210 22.92 -7.72 21.10
CA GLU A 210 22.79 -7.39 22.53
C GLU A 210 23.59 -6.12 22.87
N GLY A 211 22.93 -5.16 23.53
CA GLY A 211 23.53 -3.87 23.90
C GLY A 211 23.38 -2.74 22.87
N THR A 212 22.77 -2.99 21.71
CA THR A 212 22.45 -1.95 20.70
C THR A 212 20.96 -1.69 20.63
N ARG A 213 20.54 -0.48 20.18
CA ARG A 213 19.13 -0.18 20.00
C ARG A 213 18.68 -0.61 18.60
N PRO A 214 17.40 -0.99 18.40
CA PRO A 214 16.85 -1.29 17.07
C PRO A 214 16.89 -0.13 16.06
N GLU A 215 17.24 1.06 16.52
CA GLU A 215 17.47 2.28 15.74
C GLU A 215 18.87 2.31 15.12
N ASP A 216 19.82 1.57 15.70
CA ASP A 216 21.23 1.53 15.29
C ASP A 216 21.50 0.41 14.26
N LEU A 217 20.45 -0.28 13.78
CA LEU A 217 20.57 -1.32 12.77
C LEU A 217 21.09 -0.78 11.44
N SER A 218 21.96 -1.55 10.79
CA SER A 218 22.46 -1.20 9.46
C SER A 218 21.32 -1.10 8.44
N PHE A 219 21.52 -0.26 7.43
CA PHE A 219 20.57 -0.11 6.32
C PHE A 219 20.18 -1.45 5.68
N GLY A 220 21.16 -2.35 5.49
CA GLY A 220 20.92 -3.69 4.95
C GLY A 220 20.03 -4.57 5.85
N ALA A 221 20.20 -4.49 7.17
CA ALA A 221 19.37 -5.22 8.12
C ALA A 221 17.92 -4.71 8.13
N VAL A 222 17.73 -3.39 8.05
CA VAL A 222 16.39 -2.77 7.94
C VAL A 222 15.70 -3.16 6.64
N LEU A 223 16.44 -3.15 5.51
CA LEU A 223 15.91 -3.62 4.22
C LEU A 223 15.52 -5.09 4.25
N PHE A 224 16.35 -5.94 4.84
CA PHE A 224 16.06 -7.37 4.98
C PHE A 224 14.83 -7.60 5.85
N ALA A 225 14.73 -6.93 7.00
CA ALA A 225 13.56 -6.99 7.87
C ALA A 225 12.30 -6.54 7.15
N GLY A 226 12.35 -5.42 6.42
CA GLY A 226 11.21 -4.93 5.63
C GLY A 226 10.80 -5.87 4.49
N GLY A 227 11.78 -6.43 3.76
CA GLY A 227 11.54 -7.41 2.70
C GLY A 227 10.85 -8.68 3.21
N MET A 228 11.37 -9.25 4.30
CA MET A 228 10.81 -10.45 4.93
C MET A 228 9.45 -10.18 5.57
N ALA A 229 9.23 -9.01 6.17
CA ALA A 229 7.91 -8.58 6.63
C ALA A 229 6.91 -8.48 5.47
N GLY A 230 7.35 -7.98 4.31
CA GLY A 230 6.57 -8.00 3.07
C GLY A 230 6.20 -9.41 2.61
N VAL A 231 7.13 -10.37 2.71
CA VAL A 231 6.85 -11.78 2.41
C VAL A 231 5.79 -12.36 3.36
N ALA A 232 5.91 -12.09 4.66
CA ALA A 232 4.93 -12.53 5.65
C ALA A 232 3.54 -11.94 5.38
N MET A 233 3.46 -10.64 5.09
CA MET A 233 2.24 -9.94 4.70
C MET A 233 1.57 -10.62 3.50
N TRP A 234 2.30 -10.80 2.40
CA TRP A 234 1.73 -11.34 1.17
C TRP A 234 1.30 -12.81 1.30
N THR A 235 1.92 -13.59 2.20
CA THR A 235 1.52 -14.98 2.46
C THR A 235 0.07 -15.06 2.97
N ILE A 236 -0.35 -14.10 3.79
CA ILE A 236 -1.72 -14.04 4.33
C ILE A 236 -2.65 -13.22 3.41
N ALA A 237 -2.12 -12.18 2.77
CA ALA A 237 -2.91 -11.24 1.99
C ALA A 237 -3.29 -11.75 0.59
N ILE A 238 -2.60 -12.75 0.04
CA ILE A 238 -2.84 -13.19 -1.34
C ILE A 238 -4.26 -13.76 -1.58
N PRO A 239 -4.79 -14.69 -0.76
CA PRO A 239 -6.15 -15.19 -0.97
C PRO A 239 -7.24 -14.10 -1.03
N PRO A 240 -7.33 -13.14 -0.09
CA PRO A 240 -8.28 -12.05 -0.21
C PRO A 240 -7.95 -11.09 -1.37
N ASP A 241 -6.68 -10.92 -1.74
CA ASP A 241 -6.28 -10.10 -2.91
C ASP A 241 -6.76 -10.72 -4.24
N VAL A 242 -6.71 -12.04 -4.40
CA VAL A 242 -7.29 -12.74 -5.57
C VAL A 242 -8.79 -12.46 -5.68
N LEU A 243 -9.52 -12.66 -4.58
CA LEU A 243 -10.96 -12.44 -4.54
C LEU A 243 -11.31 -10.99 -4.81
N LYS A 244 -10.55 -10.05 -4.25
CA LYS A 244 -10.68 -8.62 -4.52
C LYS A 244 -10.49 -8.32 -6.00
N SER A 245 -9.38 -8.74 -6.60
CA SER A 245 -9.05 -8.46 -8.01
C SER A 245 -10.15 -8.99 -8.94
N ARG A 246 -10.61 -10.23 -8.72
CA ARG A 246 -11.72 -10.82 -9.50
C ARG A 246 -13.04 -10.09 -9.31
N LEU A 247 -13.38 -9.73 -8.07
CA LEU A 247 -14.62 -9.02 -7.77
C LEU A 247 -14.63 -7.60 -8.36
N GLN A 248 -13.47 -6.93 -8.40
CA GLN A 248 -13.30 -5.59 -8.97
C GLN A 248 -13.24 -5.60 -10.49
N SER A 249 -12.71 -6.65 -11.11
CA SER A 249 -12.57 -6.78 -12.57
C SER A 249 -13.81 -7.36 -13.24
N ALA A 250 -14.59 -8.19 -12.54
CA ALA A 250 -15.71 -8.90 -13.15
C ALA A 250 -16.84 -7.93 -13.56
N PRO A 251 -17.54 -8.23 -14.67
CA PRO A 251 -18.75 -7.50 -15.06
C PRO A 251 -19.77 -7.36 -13.91
N ALA A 252 -20.63 -6.36 -14.03
CA ALA A 252 -21.76 -6.20 -13.11
C ALA A 252 -22.64 -7.46 -13.16
N GLY A 253 -23.05 -7.95 -11.99
CA GLY A 253 -23.89 -9.16 -11.87
C GLY A 253 -23.15 -10.50 -11.84
N THR A 254 -21.86 -10.59 -12.21
CA THR A 254 -21.11 -11.87 -12.18
C THR A 254 -21.00 -12.46 -10.77
N TYR A 255 -20.80 -11.60 -9.78
CA TYR A 255 -20.68 -11.97 -8.37
C TYR A 255 -21.63 -11.12 -7.53
N SER A 256 -22.41 -11.77 -6.65
CA SER A 256 -23.28 -11.07 -5.69
C SER A 256 -22.51 -10.49 -4.49
N GLY A 257 -21.33 -11.03 -4.21
CA GLY A 257 -20.45 -10.59 -3.12
C GLY A 257 -19.18 -11.42 -3.00
N LEU A 258 -18.45 -11.21 -1.90
CA LEU A 258 -17.17 -11.89 -1.65
C LEU A 258 -17.31 -13.41 -1.50
N GLY A 259 -18.33 -13.86 -0.74
CA GLY A 259 -18.59 -15.30 -0.54
C GLY A 259 -18.99 -16.02 -1.83
N ASP A 260 -19.82 -15.38 -2.68
CA ASP A 260 -20.17 -15.92 -4.00
C ASP A 260 -18.96 -15.98 -4.94
N CYS A 261 -18.11 -14.93 -4.91
CA CYS A 261 -16.84 -14.92 -5.64
C CYS A 261 -15.92 -16.06 -5.21
N LEU A 262 -15.79 -16.30 -3.90
CA LEU A 262 -15.02 -17.42 -3.37
C LEU A 262 -15.59 -18.76 -3.82
N LYS A 263 -16.90 -18.98 -3.64
CA LYS A 263 -17.56 -20.25 -4.01
C LYS A 263 -17.40 -20.56 -5.50
N LYS A 264 -17.61 -19.57 -6.37
CA LYS A 264 -17.45 -19.72 -7.83
C LYS A 264 -15.98 -19.94 -8.22
N THR A 265 -15.05 -19.24 -7.59
CA THR A 265 -13.60 -19.42 -7.81
C THR A 265 -13.16 -20.84 -7.43
N LEU A 266 -13.54 -21.33 -6.24
CA LEU A 266 -13.21 -22.68 -5.80
C LEU A 266 -13.84 -23.76 -6.69
N LYS A 267 -15.07 -23.54 -7.17
CA LYS A 267 -15.76 -24.50 -8.04
C LYS A 267 -15.17 -24.55 -9.45
N ALA A 268 -14.80 -23.40 -10.02
CA ALA A 268 -14.32 -23.31 -11.39
C ALA A 268 -12.81 -23.59 -11.53
N ASP A 269 -12.00 -23.05 -10.62
CA ASP A 269 -10.55 -22.99 -10.79
C ASP A 269 -9.78 -23.73 -9.68
N GLY A 270 -10.49 -24.21 -8.66
CA GLY A 270 -9.94 -24.94 -7.51
C GLY A 270 -9.28 -24.05 -6.45
N PRO A 271 -8.87 -24.64 -5.31
CA PRO A 271 -8.26 -23.89 -4.20
C PRO A 271 -6.93 -23.21 -4.53
N ALA A 272 -6.14 -23.79 -5.43
CA ALA A 272 -4.86 -23.23 -5.85
C ALA A 272 -5.00 -21.87 -6.54
N ALA A 273 -6.18 -21.55 -7.11
CA ALA A 273 -6.46 -20.26 -7.72
C ALA A 273 -6.34 -19.09 -6.73
N LEU A 274 -6.59 -19.32 -5.43
CA LEU A 274 -6.46 -18.32 -4.37
C LEU A 274 -5.01 -17.90 -4.11
N PHE A 275 -4.03 -18.66 -4.62
CA PHE A 275 -2.61 -18.34 -4.48
C PHE A 275 -1.98 -17.78 -5.77
N LYS A 276 -2.80 -17.51 -6.80
CA LYS A 276 -2.30 -16.89 -8.03
C LYS A 276 -1.82 -15.48 -7.76
N GLY A 277 -0.65 -15.18 -8.33
CA GLY A 277 0.03 -13.92 -8.11
C GLY A 277 0.96 -13.89 -6.88
N LEU A 278 1.07 -14.99 -6.12
CA LEU A 278 2.02 -15.09 -5.00
C LEU A 278 3.47 -14.81 -5.44
N GLY A 279 3.94 -15.47 -6.50
CA GLY A 279 5.30 -15.28 -7.03
C GLY A 279 5.65 -13.81 -7.33
N PRO A 280 4.87 -13.09 -8.17
CA PRO A 280 5.12 -11.68 -8.44
C PRO A 280 5.03 -10.81 -7.18
N ALA A 281 4.12 -11.11 -6.25
CA ALA A 281 4.00 -10.36 -4.99
C ALA A 281 5.24 -10.54 -4.09
N MET A 282 5.80 -11.74 -4.03
CA MET A 282 7.05 -12.00 -3.28
C MET A 282 8.25 -11.34 -3.95
N LEU A 283 8.37 -11.46 -5.27
CA LEU A 283 9.43 -10.81 -6.04
C LEU A 283 9.41 -9.28 -5.91
N ARG A 284 8.23 -8.69 -5.73
CA ARG A 284 8.06 -7.25 -5.52
C ARG A 284 8.63 -6.77 -4.19
N ALA A 285 8.59 -7.59 -3.13
CA ALA A 285 8.80 -7.13 -1.76
C ALA A 285 10.16 -6.44 -1.58
N PHE A 286 11.25 -7.05 -2.03
CA PHE A 286 12.59 -6.48 -1.88
C PHE A 286 12.83 -5.27 -2.80
N PRO A 287 12.59 -5.33 -4.12
CA PRO A 287 12.83 -4.19 -5.01
C PRO A 287 11.98 -2.97 -4.66
N ALA A 288 10.69 -3.16 -4.34
CA ALA A 288 9.80 -2.05 -4.01
C ALA A 288 10.20 -1.38 -2.69
N ASN A 289 10.60 -2.16 -1.68
CA ASN A 289 11.08 -1.60 -0.42
C ASN A 289 12.40 -0.85 -0.60
N ALA A 290 13.37 -1.45 -1.31
CA ALA A 290 14.64 -0.79 -1.61
C ALA A 290 14.43 0.53 -2.35
N ALA A 291 13.54 0.55 -3.34
CA ALA A 291 13.19 1.76 -4.07
C ALA A 291 12.56 2.84 -3.17
N THR A 292 11.68 2.46 -2.23
CA THR A 292 11.12 3.39 -1.25
C THR A 292 12.23 4.06 -0.44
N PHE A 293 13.13 3.27 0.14
CA PHE A 293 14.20 3.78 0.99
C PHE A 293 15.16 4.69 0.22
N LEU A 294 15.61 4.26 -0.96
CA LEU A 294 16.47 5.09 -1.82
C LEU A 294 15.76 6.40 -2.22
N GLY A 295 14.47 6.34 -2.56
CA GLY A 295 13.68 7.51 -2.89
C GLY A 295 13.59 8.52 -1.74
N VAL A 296 13.37 8.05 -0.51
CA VAL A 296 13.38 8.88 0.70
C VAL A 296 14.77 9.47 0.94
N GLU A 297 15.81 8.64 0.89
CA GLU A 297 17.17 9.06 1.23
C GLU A 297 17.73 10.08 0.24
N TYR A 298 17.64 9.83 -1.07
CA TYR A 298 18.12 10.76 -2.09
C TYR A 298 17.34 12.08 -2.08
N SER A 299 16.02 12.03 -1.87
CA SER A 299 15.22 13.26 -1.79
C SER A 299 15.53 14.06 -0.53
N MET A 300 15.71 13.43 0.63
CA MET A 300 16.15 14.12 1.85
C MET A 300 17.52 14.77 1.66
N ARG A 301 18.49 14.05 1.09
CA ARG A 301 19.82 14.62 0.79
C ARG A 301 19.72 15.82 -0.15
N ALA A 302 18.96 15.70 -1.23
CA ALA A 302 18.74 16.80 -2.18
C ALA A 302 18.11 18.03 -1.51
N MET A 303 17.09 17.84 -0.68
CA MET A 303 16.43 18.93 0.04
C MET A 303 17.31 19.55 1.14
N ASN A 304 18.23 18.79 1.74
CA ASN A 304 19.19 19.33 2.70
C ASN A 304 20.34 20.09 2.02
N MET A 305 20.65 19.79 0.77
CA MET A 305 21.61 20.57 -0.02
C MET A 305 20.98 21.86 -0.58
N ALA A 306 19.67 21.87 -0.82
CA ALA A 306 18.96 23.00 -1.40
C ALA A 306 18.45 24.04 -0.37
N PHE A 307 18.21 23.61 0.88
CA PHE A 307 17.70 24.44 1.98
C PHE A 307 18.40 24.10 3.29
#